data_AF-A0A6M1R5L0-F1
#
_entry.id   AF-A0A6M1R5L0-F1
#
_cell.length_a   1.000
_cell.length_b   1.000
_cell.length_c   1.000
_cell.angle_alpha   90.00
_cell.angle_beta   90.00
_cell.angle_gamma   90.00
#
_symmetry.space_group_name_H-M   'P 1'
#
loop_
_entity.id
_entity.type
_entity.pdbx_description
1 polymer ?
#
loop_
_entity_poly.entity_id
_entity_poly.type
_entity_poly.pdbx_seq_one_letter_code
_entity_poly.pdbx_strand_id
1 'polypeptide(L)'
;MNQRIRSTTKAFAATAIAALVIAVAPVIGQPAHATTAPTTVSAKVVTKVVKVSANKYGTRSYRPVGKLTAGGNPIKGKRIHLQKRASGRWMSVTSCVTNRYGKCAVIVTPKVSRYYRWKFAGDANRRADVSASFYLKKRVSGLDYTYANGEKVYNATSTNDLDCGEIPGYKKPVRVNNSSDPWRLDADDDGFGCD
;
A
#
# COMPACT_ATOMS: atom_id res chain seq x y z
N MET A 1 -17.55 67.89 39.87
CA MET A 1 -16.65 67.07 39.04
C MET A 1 -17.49 66.54 37.88
N ASN A 2 -17.65 67.28 36.76
CA ASN A 2 -16.68 67.70 35.72
C ASN A 2 -16.59 66.61 34.63
N GLN A 3 -17.10 66.80 33.40
CA GLN A 3 -16.58 67.65 32.29
C GLN A 3 -15.25 67.10 31.72
N ARG A 4 -15.01 66.93 30.41
CA ARG A 4 -15.64 67.38 29.12
C ARG A 4 -15.54 66.22 28.07
N ILE A 5 -16.26 66.12 26.93
CA ILE A 5 -16.60 67.05 25.81
C ILE A 5 -15.32 67.41 24.97
N ARG A 6 -15.21 67.49 23.63
CA ARG A 6 -16.07 67.46 22.41
C ARG A 6 -15.36 66.52 21.37
N SER A 7 -15.62 66.33 20.06
CA SER A 7 -16.46 66.86 18.95
C SER A 7 -16.80 65.68 17.99
N THR A 8 -17.75 65.66 17.04
CA THR A 8 -18.61 66.61 16.28
C THR A 8 -18.08 67.27 14.99
N THR A 9 -18.34 66.61 13.87
CA THR A 9 -18.66 67.15 12.51
C THR A 9 -19.62 66.13 11.87
N LYS A 10 -20.79 66.42 11.28
CA LYS A 10 -21.27 67.45 10.33
C LYS A 10 -20.60 67.36 8.95
N ALA A 11 -21.31 67.40 7.81
CA ALA A 11 -22.77 67.33 7.54
C ALA A 11 -23.01 67.16 6.01
N PHE A 12 -24.28 67.35 5.58
CA PHE A 12 -24.78 67.54 4.21
C PHE A 12 -25.08 66.32 3.34
N ALA A 13 -26.28 66.35 2.75
CA ALA A 13 -26.71 65.52 1.63
C ALA A 13 -26.74 66.38 0.37
N ALA A 14 -26.56 65.75 -0.80
CA ALA A 14 -26.76 66.38 -2.10
C ALA A 14 -27.42 65.37 -3.05
N THR A 15 -28.62 65.70 -3.54
CA THR A 15 -29.29 64.94 -4.59
C THR A 15 -28.70 65.32 -5.95
N ALA A 16 -28.07 64.37 -6.63
CA ALA A 16 -27.60 64.53 -8.01
C ALA A 16 -28.53 63.77 -8.98
N ILE A 17 -29.26 64.50 -9.82
CA ILE A 17 -30.06 63.91 -10.90
C ILE A 17 -29.12 63.70 -12.10
N ALA A 18 -28.74 62.45 -12.38
CA ALA A 18 -27.94 62.10 -13.55
C ALA A 18 -28.86 61.63 -14.70
N ALA A 19 -28.78 62.30 -15.85
CA ALA A 19 -29.62 61.95 -17.01
C ALA A 19 -29.16 60.64 -17.67
N LEU A 20 -30.13 59.82 -18.11
CA LEU A 20 -29.87 58.58 -18.83
C LEU A 20 -29.48 58.87 -20.29
N VAL A 21 -28.18 58.98 -20.56
CA VAL A 21 -27.67 59.02 -21.93
C VAL A 21 -27.56 57.60 -22.47
N ILE A 22 -28.50 57.20 -23.33
CA ILE A 22 -28.48 55.88 -23.98
C ILE A 22 -27.47 55.90 -25.14
N ALA A 23 -26.20 55.63 -24.82
CA ALA A 23 -25.16 55.41 -25.80
C ALA A 23 -25.34 54.03 -26.47
N VAL A 24 -26.00 54.00 -27.63
CA VAL A 24 -26.12 52.79 -28.46
C VAL A 24 -24.78 52.51 -29.15
N ALA A 25 -23.90 51.78 -28.46
CA ALA A 25 -22.67 51.28 -29.06
C ALA A 25 -22.99 50.20 -30.10
N PRO A 26 -22.40 50.24 -31.32
CA PRO A 26 -22.59 49.18 -32.29
C PRO A 26 -21.95 47.89 -31.79
N VAL A 27 -22.73 46.79 -31.79
CA VAL A 27 -22.22 45.45 -31.42
C VAL A 27 -21.35 44.92 -32.56
N ILE A 28 -20.06 45.29 -32.55
CA ILE A 28 -19.05 44.64 -33.37
C ILE A 28 -18.89 43.22 -32.83
N GLY A 29 -19.46 42.24 -33.54
CA GLY A 29 -19.44 40.83 -33.16
C GLY A 29 -18.04 40.24 -33.19
N GLN A 30 -17.28 40.45 -32.12
CA GLN A 30 -15.94 39.92 -31.95
C GLN A 30 -16.03 38.37 -31.92
N PRO A 31 -15.34 37.65 -32.83
CA PRO A 31 -15.42 36.20 -32.85
C PRO A 31 -14.86 35.65 -31.54
N ALA A 32 -15.67 34.87 -30.83
CA ALA A 32 -15.26 34.25 -29.58
C ALA A 32 -14.19 33.18 -29.88
N HIS A 33 -12.92 33.59 -29.84
CA HIS A 33 -11.79 32.67 -29.84
C HIS A 33 -11.94 31.77 -28.62
N ALA A 34 -12.43 30.55 -28.87
CA ALA A 34 -12.55 29.52 -27.86
C ALA A 34 -11.16 29.12 -27.42
N THR A 35 -10.66 29.77 -26.36
CA THR A 35 -9.42 29.40 -25.68
C THR A 35 -9.62 28.03 -25.05
N THR A 36 -9.40 26.99 -25.86
CA THR A 36 -9.29 25.60 -25.39
C THR A 36 -8.19 25.56 -24.34
N ALA A 37 -8.59 25.52 -23.08
CA ALA A 37 -7.68 25.39 -21.95
C ALA A 37 -6.76 24.19 -22.24
N PRO A 38 -5.42 24.34 -22.12
CA PRO A 38 -4.48 23.33 -22.56
C PRO A 38 -4.77 22.03 -21.82
N THR A 39 -5.28 21.04 -22.55
CA THR A 39 -5.63 19.73 -22.02
C THR A 39 -4.34 19.07 -21.58
N THR A 40 -4.05 19.21 -20.29
CA THR A 40 -2.94 18.55 -19.61
C THR A 40 -3.28 17.07 -19.48
N VAL A 41 -3.17 16.37 -20.62
CA VAL A 41 -3.16 14.92 -20.71
C VAL A 41 -1.88 14.42 -20.04
N SER A 42 -1.89 14.49 -18.71
CA SER A 42 -0.94 13.79 -17.86
C SER A 42 -1.05 12.32 -18.23
N ALA A 43 -0.09 11.83 -19.01
CA ALA A 43 -0.07 10.48 -19.57
C ALA A 43 -0.02 9.48 -18.42
N LYS A 44 -1.20 9.11 -17.91
CA LYS A 44 -1.37 8.65 -16.54
C LYS A 44 -0.72 7.29 -16.38
N VAL A 45 0.47 7.30 -15.76
CA VAL A 45 1.46 6.25 -15.96
C VAL A 45 0.88 4.91 -15.54
N VAL A 46 0.86 3.97 -16.50
CA VAL A 46 0.45 2.60 -16.26
C VAL A 46 1.54 1.92 -15.44
N THR A 47 1.29 1.82 -14.13
CA THR A 47 1.91 0.77 -13.32
C THR A 47 1.55 -0.55 -13.98
N LYS A 48 2.56 -1.28 -14.47
CA LYS A 48 2.41 -2.53 -15.24
C LYS A 48 2.96 -3.74 -14.48
N VAL A 49 3.45 -3.51 -13.26
CA VAL A 49 4.18 -4.49 -12.46
C VAL A 49 3.92 -4.25 -10.98
N VAL A 50 3.11 -5.12 -10.39
CA VAL A 50 3.27 -5.50 -8.98
C VAL A 50 3.78 -6.93 -8.96
N LYS A 51 5.11 -7.09 -9.06
CA LYS A 51 5.76 -8.42 -9.03
C LYS A 51 5.65 -8.99 -7.61
N VAL A 52 5.35 -10.27 -7.53
CA VAL A 52 5.20 -11.02 -6.26
C VAL A 52 6.40 -11.92 -6.07
N SER A 53 6.95 -11.98 -4.86
CA SER A 53 7.55 -13.21 -4.34
C SER A 53 6.85 -13.56 -3.02
N ALA A 54 6.46 -14.81 -2.85
CA ALA A 54 5.80 -15.29 -1.63
C ALA A 54 6.76 -16.23 -0.90
N ASN A 55 7.87 -15.67 -0.44
CA ASN A 55 8.86 -16.40 0.35
C ASN A 55 8.19 -16.98 1.60
N LYS A 56 8.62 -18.16 2.01
CA LYS A 56 8.23 -18.75 3.29
C LYS A 56 8.85 -17.95 4.42
N TYR A 57 8.21 -17.96 5.57
CA TYR A 57 8.69 -17.24 6.74
C TYR A 57 8.24 -17.98 7.97
N GLY A 58 9.09 -18.91 8.40
CA GLY A 58 8.70 -19.93 9.35
C GLY A 58 7.91 -21.08 8.75
N THR A 59 7.53 -21.93 9.67
CA THR A 59 6.61 -23.07 9.60
C THR A 59 5.15 -22.68 9.39
N ARG A 60 4.72 -21.46 9.76
CA ARG A 60 3.29 -21.06 9.76
C ARG A 60 2.98 -19.90 8.85
N SER A 61 3.86 -18.89 8.78
CA SER A 61 3.64 -17.70 7.97
C SER A 61 4.34 -17.74 6.61
N TYR A 62 4.02 -16.71 5.84
CA TYR A 62 4.70 -16.34 4.61
C TYR A 62 5.11 -14.88 4.72
N ARG A 63 6.18 -14.52 4.00
CA ARG A 63 6.62 -13.14 3.79
C ARG A 63 6.38 -12.73 2.34
N PRO A 64 5.11 -12.48 1.94
CA PRO A 64 4.83 -11.93 0.63
C PRO A 64 5.51 -10.57 0.48
N VAL A 65 6.18 -10.41 -0.66
CA VAL A 65 6.82 -9.17 -1.11
C VAL A 65 6.10 -8.71 -2.36
N GLY A 66 5.63 -7.46 -2.35
CA GLY A 66 5.17 -6.76 -3.55
C GLY A 66 6.25 -5.79 -4.04
N LYS A 67 6.59 -5.81 -5.33
CA LYS A 67 7.43 -4.80 -5.99
C LYS A 67 6.60 -3.96 -6.95
N LEU A 68 6.34 -2.70 -6.60
CA LEU A 68 5.61 -1.73 -7.42
C LEU A 68 6.57 -0.98 -8.37
N THR A 69 6.30 -1.03 -9.67
CA THR A 69 7.03 -0.24 -10.68
C THR A 69 6.11 0.48 -11.67
N ALA A 70 6.61 1.57 -12.26
CA ALA A 70 5.96 2.33 -13.33
C ALA A 70 6.99 2.60 -14.44
N GLY A 71 6.70 2.20 -15.68
CA GLY A 71 7.70 2.25 -16.76
C GLY A 71 9.00 1.51 -16.43
N GLY A 72 8.91 0.36 -15.74
CA GLY A 72 10.06 -0.38 -15.21
C GLY A 72 10.65 0.19 -13.90
N ASN A 73 10.58 1.50 -13.68
CA ASN A 73 11.20 2.21 -12.56
C ASN A 73 10.54 1.94 -11.20
N PRO A 74 11.31 1.70 -10.12
CA PRO A 74 10.79 1.41 -8.79
C PRO A 74 10.11 2.63 -8.16
N ILE A 75 8.93 2.42 -7.53
CA ILE A 75 8.18 3.52 -6.90
C ILE A 75 8.35 3.47 -5.38
N LYS A 76 9.17 4.38 -4.82
CA LYS A 76 9.35 4.60 -3.37
C LYS A 76 8.13 5.28 -2.74
N GLY A 77 7.86 5.01 -1.46
CA GLY A 77 6.98 5.82 -0.62
C GLY A 77 5.49 5.68 -0.90
N LYS A 78 5.05 4.58 -1.51
CA LYS A 78 3.64 4.33 -1.84
C LYS A 78 3.09 3.14 -1.07
N ARG A 79 1.86 3.28 -0.56
CA ARG A 79 1.18 2.21 0.17
C ARG A 79 0.61 1.20 -0.80
N ILE A 80 0.91 -0.08 -0.60
CA ILE A 80 0.27 -1.20 -1.29
C ILE A 80 -0.40 -2.12 -0.26
N HIS A 81 -1.53 -2.69 -0.65
CA HIS A 81 -2.40 -3.50 0.22
C HIS A 81 -2.30 -4.96 -0.18
N LEU A 82 -2.04 -5.85 0.77
CA LEU A 82 -2.19 -7.28 0.57
C LEU A 82 -3.67 -7.62 0.70
N GLN A 83 -4.25 -8.21 -0.34
CA GLN A 83 -5.64 -8.68 -0.37
C GLN A 83 -5.71 -10.21 -0.36
N LYS A 84 -6.74 -10.77 0.27
CA LYS A 84 -7.15 -12.18 0.19
C LYS A 84 -8.45 -12.32 -0.61
N ARG A 85 -8.65 -13.44 -1.31
CA ARG A 85 -9.91 -13.80 -1.94
C ARG A 85 -10.78 -14.58 -0.95
N ALA A 86 -11.95 -14.05 -0.61
CA ALA A 86 -12.92 -14.65 0.30
C ALA A 86 -14.33 -14.45 -0.27
N SER A 87 -15.12 -15.53 -0.33
CA SER A 87 -16.49 -15.54 -0.90
C SER A 87 -16.59 -14.79 -2.24
N GLY A 88 -15.75 -15.19 -3.21
CA GLY A 88 -15.60 -14.55 -4.52
C GLY A 88 -14.84 -13.22 -4.52
N ARG A 89 -15.08 -12.37 -3.52
CA ARG A 89 -14.57 -10.99 -3.38
C ARG A 89 -13.10 -10.91 -2.93
N TRP A 90 -12.47 -9.76 -3.18
CA TRP A 90 -11.11 -9.45 -2.75
C TRP A 90 -11.11 -8.45 -1.58
N MET A 91 -10.67 -8.89 -0.41
CA MET A 91 -10.63 -8.09 0.82
C MET A 91 -9.20 -7.74 1.21
N SER A 92 -8.91 -6.49 1.52
CA SER A 92 -7.61 -6.10 2.10
C SER A 92 -7.42 -6.73 3.48
N VAL A 93 -6.19 -7.18 3.77
CA VAL A 93 -5.80 -7.87 5.01
C VAL A 93 -4.80 -7.04 5.81
N THR A 94 -3.83 -6.44 5.10
CA THR A 94 -2.81 -5.56 5.67
C THR A 94 -2.26 -4.64 4.56
N SER A 95 -1.39 -3.70 4.89
CA SER A 95 -0.71 -2.83 3.93
C SER A 95 0.66 -2.40 4.44
N CYS A 96 1.58 -2.10 3.53
CA CYS A 96 2.91 -1.58 3.83
C CYS A 96 3.27 -0.45 2.85
N VAL A 97 4.35 0.28 3.12
CA VAL A 97 4.87 1.36 2.26
C VAL A 97 6.15 0.92 1.55
N THR A 98 6.25 1.17 0.25
CA THR A 98 7.39 0.74 -0.59
C THR A 98 8.70 1.46 -0.25
N ASN A 99 9.79 0.70 -0.19
CA ASN A 99 11.15 1.21 0.05
C ASN A 99 11.80 1.82 -1.22
N ARG A 100 13.08 2.22 -1.13
CA ARG A 100 13.86 2.79 -2.26
C ARG A 100 13.89 1.93 -3.54
N TYR A 101 13.66 0.62 -3.43
CA TYR A 101 13.65 -0.34 -4.54
C TYR A 101 12.24 -0.66 -5.05
N GLY A 102 11.21 0.06 -4.58
CA GLY A 102 9.81 -0.22 -4.87
C GLY A 102 9.29 -1.50 -4.21
N LYS A 103 10.11 -2.16 -3.37
CA LYS A 103 9.75 -3.40 -2.65
C LYS A 103 9.04 -3.08 -1.35
N CYS A 104 8.10 -3.94 -0.96
CA CYS A 104 7.32 -3.86 0.26
C CYS A 104 7.03 -5.27 0.74
N ALA A 105 7.23 -5.56 2.02
CA ALA A 105 7.02 -6.89 2.60
C ALA A 105 6.13 -6.80 3.84
N VAL A 106 5.34 -7.85 4.07
CA VAL A 106 4.58 -8.07 5.31
C VAL A 106 4.72 -9.54 5.70
N ILE A 107 4.48 -9.86 6.97
CA ILE A 107 4.28 -11.25 7.40
C ILE A 107 2.78 -11.56 7.36
N VAL A 108 2.40 -12.78 6.96
CA VAL A 108 1.00 -13.22 6.98
C VAL A 108 0.88 -14.70 7.30
N THR A 109 0.05 -15.01 8.29
CA THR A 109 -0.30 -16.37 8.72
C THR A 109 -1.68 -16.74 8.16
N PRO A 110 -1.80 -17.61 7.14
CA PRO A 110 -3.09 -17.90 6.51
C PRO A 110 -3.95 -18.80 7.40
N LYS A 111 -4.98 -18.24 8.09
CA LYS A 111 -5.93 -19.04 8.89
C LYS A 111 -6.69 -20.10 8.07
N VAL A 112 -6.84 -19.89 6.76
CA VAL A 112 -7.44 -20.80 5.76
C VAL A 112 -6.68 -20.65 4.45
N SER A 113 -6.45 -21.74 3.72
CA SER A 113 -5.79 -21.74 2.40
C SER A 113 -6.58 -20.91 1.39
N ARG A 114 -5.99 -19.86 0.80
CA ARG A 114 -6.68 -18.92 -0.10
C ARG A 114 -5.71 -18.30 -1.12
N TYR A 115 -6.28 -17.74 -2.18
CA TYR A 115 -5.56 -16.83 -3.08
C TYR A 115 -5.39 -15.45 -2.43
N TYR A 116 -4.22 -14.86 -2.66
CA TYR A 116 -3.82 -13.52 -2.26
C TYR A 116 -3.36 -12.74 -3.50
N ARG A 117 -3.37 -11.41 -3.42
CA ARG A 117 -2.78 -10.50 -4.41
C ARG A 117 -2.40 -9.18 -3.74
N TRP A 118 -1.51 -8.41 -4.35
CA TRP A 118 -1.28 -7.02 -3.97
C TRP A 118 -2.21 -6.09 -4.76
N LYS A 119 -2.60 -4.96 -4.15
CA LYS A 119 -3.30 -3.85 -4.79
C LYS A 119 -2.57 -2.53 -4.51
N PHE A 120 -2.31 -1.76 -5.56
CA PHE A 120 -2.02 -0.34 -5.47
C PHE A 120 -3.32 0.45 -5.72
N ALA A 121 -3.63 1.43 -4.86
CA ALA A 121 -4.87 2.20 -4.96
C ALA A 121 -4.86 3.29 -6.05
N GLY A 122 -3.70 3.54 -6.68
CA GLY A 122 -3.47 4.71 -7.51
C GLY A 122 -2.94 5.89 -6.70
N ASP A 123 -2.54 6.95 -7.40
CA ASP A 123 -2.33 8.28 -6.84
C ASP A 123 -2.67 9.34 -7.90
N ALA A 124 -2.40 10.63 -7.63
CA ALA A 124 -2.65 11.70 -8.59
C ALA A 124 -2.07 11.41 -10.00
N ASN A 125 -0.88 10.79 -10.05
CA ASN A 125 -0.09 10.64 -11.28
C ASN A 125 -0.19 9.22 -11.88
N ARG A 126 -0.84 8.27 -11.19
CA ARG A 126 -0.79 6.83 -11.50
C ARG A 126 -2.17 6.18 -11.36
N ARG A 127 -2.51 5.22 -12.23
CA ARG A 127 -3.75 4.43 -12.10
C ARG A 127 -3.65 3.43 -10.95
N ALA A 128 -4.80 2.94 -10.47
CA ALA A 128 -4.87 1.79 -9.59
C ALA A 128 -4.51 0.51 -10.37
N ASP A 129 -3.87 -0.46 -9.70
CA ASP A 129 -3.36 -1.69 -10.31
C ASP A 129 -3.31 -2.83 -9.28
N VAL A 130 -3.23 -4.08 -9.75
CA VAL A 130 -3.20 -5.30 -8.93
C VAL A 130 -2.17 -6.30 -9.45
N SER A 131 -1.54 -7.05 -8.54
CA SER A 131 -0.67 -8.16 -8.94
C SER A 131 -1.50 -9.32 -9.53
N ALA A 132 -0.80 -10.19 -10.26
CA ALA A 132 -1.24 -11.58 -10.41
C ALA A 132 -1.51 -12.20 -9.03
N SER A 133 -2.47 -13.11 -8.95
CA SER A 133 -2.81 -13.80 -7.71
C SER A 133 -1.86 -14.96 -7.42
N PHE A 134 -1.53 -15.15 -6.15
CA PHE A 134 -0.71 -16.24 -5.64
C PHE A 134 -1.46 -17.00 -4.54
N TYR A 135 -1.21 -18.31 -4.38
CA TYR A 135 -1.90 -19.12 -3.38
C TYR A 135 -1.05 -19.23 -2.11
N LEU A 136 -1.66 -19.01 -0.94
CA LEU A 136 -1.05 -19.32 0.35
C LEU A 136 -1.85 -20.44 1.02
N LYS A 137 -1.18 -21.54 1.36
CA LYS A 137 -1.76 -22.70 2.05
C LYS A 137 -1.88 -22.38 3.54
N LYS A 138 -2.99 -22.75 4.20
CA LYS A 138 -3.02 -22.88 5.67
C LYS A 138 -2.05 -23.98 6.03
N ARG A 139 -1.05 -23.66 6.83
CA ARG A 139 -0.16 -24.66 7.42
C ARG A 139 -0.74 -25.14 8.75
N VAL A 140 -0.49 -26.40 9.08
CA VAL A 140 -1.00 -27.08 10.29
C VAL A 140 0.15 -27.76 11.00
N SER A 141 -0.12 -28.46 12.09
CA SER A 141 0.91 -29.09 12.91
C SER A 141 1.64 -30.24 12.20
N GLY A 142 2.81 -30.63 12.73
CA GLY A 142 3.47 -31.89 12.38
C GLY A 142 4.83 -31.77 11.70
N LEU A 143 5.66 -30.79 12.08
CA LEU A 143 7.07 -30.73 11.71
C LEU A 143 7.93 -30.80 12.98
N ASP A 144 9.01 -31.57 12.93
CA ASP A 144 9.97 -31.71 14.04
C ASP A 144 11.26 -31.00 13.64
N TYR A 145 11.79 -30.11 14.50
CA TYR A 145 13.01 -29.37 14.21
C TYR A 145 13.89 -29.14 15.44
N THR A 146 15.20 -29.02 15.22
CA THR A 146 16.21 -28.75 16.25
C THR A 146 16.80 -27.36 16.00
N TYR A 147 16.78 -26.49 17.01
CA TYR A 147 17.49 -25.21 17.00
C TYR A 147 19.01 -25.41 17.07
N ALA A 148 19.80 -24.43 16.62
CA ALA A 148 21.27 -24.50 16.69
C ALA A 148 21.83 -24.69 18.11
N ASN A 149 21.09 -24.34 19.17
CA ASN A 149 21.45 -24.61 20.57
C ASN A 149 21.08 -26.04 21.05
N GLY A 150 20.68 -26.95 20.16
CA GLY A 150 20.33 -28.34 20.47
C GLY A 150 18.92 -28.56 21.05
N GLU A 151 18.18 -27.48 21.33
CA GLU A 151 16.79 -27.51 21.79
C GLU A 151 15.86 -28.00 20.67
N LYS A 152 14.89 -28.86 21.00
CA LYS A 152 14.03 -29.54 20.02
C LYS A 152 12.57 -29.13 20.15
N VAL A 153 11.96 -28.87 19.00
CA VAL A 153 10.50 -28.76 18.85
C VAL A 153 9.99 -30.05 18.20
N TYR A 154 9.13 -30.76 18.92
CA TYR A 154 8.42 -31.94 18.41
C TYR A 154 6.98 -31.57 18.09
N ASN A 155 6.45 -32.15 17.00
CA ASN A 155 5.10 -31.92 16.47
C ASN A 155 4.72 -30.45 16.55
N ALA A 156 5.49 -29.58 15.89
CA ALA A 156 5.28 -28.13 15.95
C ALA A 156 3.82 -27.80 15.58
N THR A 157 3.10 -27.10 16.46
CA THR A 157 1.67 -26.76 16.35
C THR A 157 1.46 -25.25 16.41
N SER A 158 0.24 -24.77 16.17
CA SER A 158 -0.10 -23.33 16.30
C SER A 158 0.16 -22.67 17.68
N THR A 159 0.67 -23.41 18.67
CA THR A 159 0.96 -22.96 20.04
C THR A 159 2.46 -22.98 20.39
N ASN A 160 3.26 -23.93 19.87
CA ASN A 160 4.69 -24.12 20.20
C ASN A 160 5.65 -23.88 19.02
N ASP A 161 5.12 -23.37 17.90
CA ASP A 161 5.80 -23.26 16.61
C ASP A 161 6.03 -21.80 16.23
N LEU A 162 7.30 -21.41 16.06
CA LEU A 162 7.74 -20.02 15.88
C LEU A 162 8.09 -19.72 14.42
N ASP A 163 7.70 -18.55 13.92
CA ASP A 163 8.16 -18.12 12.59
C ASP A 163 9.65 -17.72 12.60
N CYS A 164 10.34 -17.77 11.45
CA CYS A 164 11.78 -17.48 11.35
C CYS A 164 12.22 -16.06 11.81
N GLY A 165 11.28 -15.16 12.12
CA GLY A 165 11.55 -13.85 12.74
C GLY A 165 11.44 -13.82 14.26
N GLU A 166 10.76 -14.81 14.84
CA GLU A 166 10.52 -14.97 16.28
C GLU A 166 11.59 -15.86 16.93
N ILE A 167 12.20 -16.74 16.13
CA ILE A 167 13.38 -17.53 16.50
C ILE A 167 14.60 -16.61 16.69
N PRO A 168 15.20 -16.52 17.90
CA PRO A 168 16.39 -15.71 18.15
C PRO A 168 17.58 -16.13 17.29
N GLY A 169 18.46 -15.17 16.95
CA GLY A 169 19.62 -15.44 16.08
C GLY A 169 20.53 -16.58 16.57
N TYR A 170 20.74 -16.71 17.89
CA TYR A 170 21.56 -17.79 18.48
C TYR A 170 20.91 -19.19 18.41
N LYS A 171 19.64 -19.28 18.00
CA LYS A 171 18.91 -20.54 17.77
C LYS A 171 18.87 -20.96 16.29
N LYS A 172 19.51 -20.19 15.39
CA LYS A 172 19.52 -20.40 13.94
C LYS A 172 20.86 -20.96 13.43
N PRO A 173 20.89 -21.68 12.29
CA PRO A 173 19.73 -22.17 11.54
C PRO A 173 18.92 -23.21 12.35
N VAL A 174 17.70 -23.53 11.92
CA VAL A 174 16.98 -24.70 12.44
C VAL A 174 17.26 -25.89 11.53
N ARG A 175 17.54 -27.05 12.12
CA ARG A 175 17.66 -28.32 11.40
C ARG A 175 16.30 -29.01 11.36
N VAL A 176 15.83 -29.41 10.18
CA VAL A 176 14.60 -30.20 10.05
C VAL A 176 14.91 -31.67 10.41
N ASN A 177 14.13 -32.26 11.31
CA ASN A 177 14.40 -33.59 11.88
C ASN A 177 13.60 -34.71 11.19
N ASN A 178 12.41 -34.41 10.64
CA ASN A 178 11.55 -35.40 10.00
C ASN A 178 11.67 -35.35 8.47
N SER A 179 11.75 -36.51 7.83
CA SER A 179 11.89 -36.65 6.36
C SER A 179 10.68 -36.21 5.55
N SER A 180 9.58 -35.84 6.22
CA SER A 180 8.51 -35.06 5.63
C SER A 180 8.64 -33.62 6.10
N ASP A 181 9.14 -32.74 5.23
CA ASP A 181 8.92 -31.31 5.36
C ASP A 181 7.72 -30.86 4.48
N PRO A 182 6.47 -31.04 4.95
CA PRO A 182 5.28 -30.61 4.21
C PRO A 182 5.18 -29.08 4.06
N TRP A 183 6.06 -28.35 4.74
CA TRP A 183 6.14 -26.90 4.74
C TRP A 183 7.28 -26.36 3.88
N ARG A 184 8.25 -27.22 3.50
CA ARG A 184 9.62 -26.92 3.02
C ARG A 184 10.20 -25.67 3.70
N LEU A 185 10.37 -25.78 5.01
CA LEU A 185 11.12 -24.89 5.91
C LEU A 185 12.58 -24.85 5.44
N ASP A 186 13.14 -26.04 5.27
CA ASP A 186 14.21 -26.37 4.33
C ASP A 186 13.60 -26.35 2.92
N ALA A 187 14.10 -25.52 2.02
CA ALA A 187 13.56 -25.36 0.66
C ALA A 187 14.53 -25.82 -0.43
N ASP A 188 15.73 -26.21 0.00
CA ASP A 188 16.93 -26.54 -0.77
C ASP A 188 17.18 -28.06 -0.70
N ASP A 189 16.53 -28.70 0.28
CA ASP A 189 16.63 -30.09 0.71
C ASP A 189 18.05 -30.41 1.27
N ASP A 190 18.64 -29.44 2.01
CA ASP A 190 19.99 -29.50 2.60
C ASP A 190 20.03 -29.88 4.10
N GLY A 191 18.86 -29.93 4.74
CA GLY A 191 18.65 -30.24 6.16
C GLY A 191 18.42 -29.03 7.07
N PHE A 192 18.57 -27.80 6.58
CA PHE A 192 18.51 -26.56 7.36
C PHE A 192 17.43 -25.58 6.89
N GLY A 193 17.09 -24.61 7.74
CA GLY A 193 16.17 -23.54 7.39
C GLY A 193 16.18 -22.38 8.37
N CYS A 194 15.38 -21.37 8.04
CA CYS A 194 15.26 -20.09 8.77
C CYS A 194 16.50 -19.18 8.79
N ASP A 195 17.36 -19.26 7.78
CA ASP A 195 18.39 -18.22 7.51
C ASP A 195 17.79 -16.79 7.45
#